data_AF-A0A8H8BXW6-F1
#
_entry.id   AF-A0A8H8BXW6-F1
#
_cell.length_a   1.000
_cell.length_b   1.000
_cell.length_c   1.000
_cell.angle_alpha   90.00
_cell.angle_beta   90.00
_cell.angle_gamma   90.00
#
_symmetry.space_group_name_H-M   'P 1'
#
loop_
_entity.id
_entity.type
_entity.pdbx_description
1 polymer ?
#
loop_
_entity_poly.entity_id
_entity_poly.type
_entity_poly.pdbx_seq_one_letter_code
_entity_poly.pdbx_strand_id
1 'polypeptide(L)'
;MNRLPDHGTGHIVYLDNLFVGGELPMMAKDKKEDKIPWGTLYVEATQDNEINMVAWKDNAVVLSMSTASDALGRVERLRKRPSETSSAAKTARVPFGTYARARLEIPEYEHFYSMEMGVIDRGDQLKVADSFMRLLEEFD
;
A
#
# COMPACT_ATOMS: atom_id res chain seq x y z
N MET A 1 -11.79 17.04 10.62
CA MET A 1 -10.99 16.87 9.39
C MET A 1 -11.97 16.70 8.25
N ASN A 2 -11.78 17.45 7.17
CA ASN A 2 -12.61 17.39 5.98
C ASN A 2 -12.03 16.36 5.02
N ARG A 3 -12.89 15.63 4.32
CA ARG A 3 -12.55 14.59 3.34
C ARG A 3 -13.36 14.83 2.07
N LEU A 4 -12.77 14.63 0.91
CA LEU A 4 -13.49 14.71 -0.35
C LEU A 4 -14.41 13.50 -0.53
N PRO A 5 -15.63 13.70 -1.08
CA PRO A 5 -16.49 12.60 -1.47
C PRO A 5 -15.87 11.81 -2.63
N ASP A 6 -16.31 10.57 -2.81
CA ASP A 6 -15.91 9.76 -3.96
C ASP A 6 -16.50 10.37 -5.24
N HIS A 7 -15.63 10.66 -6.21
CA HIS A 7 -15.99 11.27 -7.49
C HIS A 7 -16.05 10.26 -8.64
N GLY A 8 -15.76 8.97 -8.39
CA GLY A 8 -15.89 7.85 -9.34
C GLY A 8 -14.87 7.83 -10.49
N THR A 9 -14.33 8.98 -10.91
CA THR A 9 -13.29 9.09 -11.93
C THR A 9 -12.17 10.02 -11.46
N GLY A 10 -10.93 9.55 -11.53
CA GLY A 10 -9.72 10.34 -11.25
C GLY A 10 -8.50 9.44 -11.08
N HIS A 11 -7.46 9.95 -10.44
CA HIS A 11 -6.19 9.23 -10.29
C HIS A 11 -5.91 8.91 -8.83
N ILE A 12 -5.34 7.73 -8.59
CA ILE A 12 -4.71 7.38 -7.32
C ILE A 12 -3.22 7.26 -7.58
N VAL A 13 -2.44 8.03 -6.84
CA VAL A 13 -0.97 7.96 -6.86
C VAL A 13 -0.51 7.32 -5.57
N TYR A 14 0.22 6.22 -5.71
CA TYR A 14 0.82 5.52 -4.59
C TYR A 14 2.19 6.09 -4.32
N LEU A 15 2.40 6.54 -3.09
CA LEU A 15 3.67 7.12 -2.69
C LEU A 15 4.53 6.00 -2.13
N ASP A 16 5.56 5.64 -2.89
CA ASP A 16 6.54 4.68 -2.44
C ASP A 16 7.28 5.21 -1.19
N ASN A 17 7.76 4.31 -0.33
CA ASN A 17 8.38 4.67 0.96
C ASN A 17 9.57 5.66 0.85
N LEU A 18 10.10 5.88 -0.36
CA LEU A 18 11.17 6.82 -0.67
C LEU A 18 10.70 8.29 -0.72
N PHE A 19 9.43 8.56 -1.05
CA PHE A 19 8.86 9.92 -1.07
C PHE A 19 8.38 10.40 0.31
N VAL A 20 8.37 9.51 1.30
CA VAL A 20 7.87 9.75 2.67
C VAL A 20 9.00 10.13 3.63
N GLY A 21 10.23 10.25 3.12
CA GLY A 21 11.45 10.52 3.89
C GLY A 21 11.54 11.95 4.44
N GLY A 22 10.59 12.39 5.26
CA GLY A 22 10.71 13.62 6.04
C GLY A 22 9.40 14.23 6.55
N GLU A 23 8.30 14.10 5.81
CA GLU A 23 7.16 15.01 5.99
C GLU A 23 6.00 14.47 6.84
N LEU A 24 5.99 13.18 7.18
CA LEU A 24 4.91 12.57 7.97
C LEU A 24 5.45 11.92 9.25
N PRO A 25 5.59 12.70 10.36
CA PRO A 25 6.16 12.24 11.63
C PRO A 25 5.50 10.98 12.21
N MET A 26 4.19 10.79 11.96
CA MET A 26 3.44 9.62 12.39
C MET A 26 4.01 8.31 11.80
N MET A 27 4.50 8.33 10.56
CA MET A 27 5.01 7.13 9.88
C MET A 27 6.43 6.79 10.30
N ALA A 28 7.29 7.82 10.41
CA ALA A 28 8.63 7.63 10.94
C ALA A 28 8.58 7.07 12.37
N LYS A 29 7.58 7.48 13.16
CA LYS A 29 7.33 6.96 14.50
C LYS A 29 6.77 5.54 14.49
N ASP A 30 5.74 5.26 13.68
CA ASP A 30 5.18 3.91 13.61
C ASP A 30 6.15 2.88 13.03
N LYS A 31 6.97 3.24 12.05
CA LYS A 31 8.02 2.36 11.51
C LYS A 31 9.03 1.93 12.58
N LYS A 32 9.26 2.77 13.60
CA LYS A 32 10.16 2.49 14.72
C LYS A 32 9.47 1.75 15.87
N GLU A 33 8.23 2.13 16.18
CA GLU A 33 7.55 1.68 17.41
C GLU A 33 6.51 0.59 17.17
N ASP A 34 5.98 0.46 15.95
CA ASP A 34 4.88 -0.42 15.53
C ASP A 34 3.72 -0.42 16.53
N LYS A 35 2.99 0.70 16.60
CA LYS A 35 1.94 0.94 17.59
C LYS A 35 0.58 1.23 16.97
N ILE A 36 0.52 1.59 15.70
CA ILE A 36 -0.75 1.80 15.01
C ILE A 36 -1.41 0.43 14.79
N PRO A 37 -2.66 0.21 15.24
CA PRO A 37 -3.37 -1.05 15.00
C PRO A 37 -3.52 -1.34 13.50
N TRP A 38 -3.44 -2.61 13.13
CA TRP A 38 -3.72 -3.04 11.76
C TRP A 38 -5.11 -2.60 11.31
N GLY A 39 -5.24 -2.20 10.05
CA GLY A 39 -6.50 -1.75 9.47
C GLY A 39 -6.83 -0.28 9.75
N THR A 40 -6.05 0.41 10.57
CA THR A 40 -6.25 1.84 10.83
C THR A 40 -6.11 2.62 9.53
N LEU A 41 -7.13 3.41 9.18
CA LEU A 41 -7.18 4.28 8.01
C LEU A 41 -7.28 5.74 8.47
N TYR A 42 -6.40 6.58 7.95
CA TYR A 42 -6.47 8.03 8.02
C TYR A 42 -6.72 8.58 6.63
N VAL A 43 -7.66 9.51 6.51
CA VAL A 43 -7.94 10.23 5.27
C VAL A 43 -8.13 11.69 5.61
N GLU A 44 -7.40 12.56 4.92
CA GLU A 44 -7.51 14.01 5.07
C GLU A 44 -7.38 14.67 3.71
N ALA A 45 -8.31 15.59 3.39
CA ALA A 45 -8.20 16.40 2.20
C ALA A 45 -7.08 17.45 2.35
N THR A 46 -6.39 17.78 1.26
CA THR A 46 -5.50 18.93 1.17
C THR A 46 -6.28 20.23 1.46
N GLN A 47 -5.55 21.30 1.82
CA GLN A 47 -6.18 22.57 2.22
C GLN A 47 -7.07 23.19 1.13
N ASP A 48 -6.71 22.96 -0.13
CA ASP A 48 -7.45 23.36 -1.32
C ASP A 48 -8.64 22.44 -1.66
N ASN A 49 -8.81 21.33 -0.92
CA ASN A 49 -9.85 20.33 -1.14
C ASN A 49 -9.81 19.69 -2.54
N GLU A 50 -8.61 19.47 -3.09
CA GLU A 50 -8.44 18.82 -4.39
C GLU A 50 -7.96 17.37 -4.30
N ILE A 51 -7.24 17.01 -3.21
CA ILE A 51 -6.61 15.70 -3.06
C ILE A 51 -6.90 15.13 -1.67
N ASN A 52 -7.33 13.87 -1.59
CA ASN A 52 -7.31 13.09 -0.35
C ASN A 52 -5.93 12.48 -0.13
N MET A 53 -5.27 12.86 0.97
CA MET A 53 -4.12 12.17 1.54
C MET A 53 -4.61 10.98 2.35
N VAL A 54 -4.13 9.78 2.04
CA VAL A 54 -4.61 8.53 2.63
C VAL A 54 -3.43 7.77 3.24
N ALA A 55 -3.55 7.41 4.52
CA ALA A 55 -2.62 6.52 5.21
C ALA A 55 -3.33 5.30 5.75
N TRP A 56 -2.85 4.10 5.42
CA TRP A 56 -3.43 2.85 5.91
C TRP A 56 -2.37 1.95 6.54
N LYS A 57 -2.70 1.33 7.68
CA LYS A 57 -1.79 0.41 8.37
C LYS A 57 -2.02 -1.04 7.91
N ASP A 58 -1.06 -1.56 7.16
CA ASP A 58 -0.90 -3.01 6.91
C ASP A 58 0.28 -3.56 7.73
N ASN A 59 1.18 -4.32 7.09
CA ASN A 59 2.48 -4.68 7.65
C ASN A 59 3.34 -3.45 7.95
N ALA A 60 3.18 -2.40 7.16
CA ALA A 60 3.71 -1.07 7.39
C ALA A 60 2.60 -0.06 7.07
N VAL A 61 2.79 1.20 7.47
CA VAL A 61 1.89 2.27 7.01
C VAL A 61 2.17 2.53 5.53
N VAL A 62 1.13 2.48 4.71
CA VAL A 62 1.14 2.76 3.27
C VAL A 62 0.51 4.12 3.03
N LEU A 63 1.11 4.92 2.15
CA LEU A 63 0.60 6.22 1.73
C LEU A 63 0.10 6.21 0.30
N SER A 64 -0.99 6.93 0.10
CA SER A 64 -1.51 7.22 -1.23
C SER A 64 -2.15 8.60 -1.24
N MET A 65 -2.25 9.16 -2.43
CA MET A 65 -2.99 10.38 -2.72
C MET A 65 -4.06 10.05 -3.74
N SER A 66 -5.28 10.54 -3.55
CA SER A 66 -6.35 10.32 -4.52
C SER A 66 -7.16 11.58 -4.75
N THR A 67 -7.44 11.87 -6.02
CA THR A 67 -8.45 12.86 -6.43
C THR A 67 -9.83 12.22 -6.65
N ALA A 68 -9.90 10.88 -6.62
CA ALA A 68 -11.06 10.11 -7.03
C ALA A 68 -11.75 9.39 -5.87
N SER A 69 -10.98 8.85 -4.93
CA SER A 69 -11.46 7.95 -3.90
C SER A 69 -11.52 8.62 -2.53
N ASP A 70 -12.59 8.35 -1.80
CA ASP A 70 -12.71 8.68 -0.38
C ASP A 70 -12.01 7.65 0.53
N ALA A 71 -11.38 6.64 -0.08
CA ALA A 71 -10.66 5.53 0.53
C ALA A 71 -11.48 4.65 1.50
N LEU A 72 -12.81 4.80 1.52
CA LEU A 72 -13.68 4.01 2.39
C LEU A 72 -14.05 2.66 1.82
N GLY A 73 -14.02 2.48 0.50
CA GLY A 73 -14.28 1.20 -0.14
C GLY A 73 -13.49 0.08 0.55
N ARG A 74 -14.16 -1.04 0.82
CA ARG A 74 -13.57 -2.22 1.46
C ARG A 74 -13.80 -3.45 0.62
N VAL A 75 -12.82 -4.33 0.63
CA VAL A 75 -12.90 -5.62 -0.05
C VAL A 75 -12.24 -6.70 0.80
N GLU A 76 -12.90 -7.85 0.92
CA GLU A 76 -12.36 -9.00 1.63
C GLU A 76 -11.27 -9.69 0.79
N ARG A 77 -10.10 -9.94 1.38
CA ARG A 77 -9.01 -10.69 0.75
C ARG A 77 -8.40 -11.70 1.70
N LEU A 78 -8.03 -12.87 1.16
CA LEU A 78 -7.24 -13.85 1.88
C LEU A 78 -5.79 -13.36 1.98
N ARG A 79 -5.32 -13.06 3.20
CA ARG A 79 -3.97 -12.58 3.47
C ARG A 79 -3.15 -13.63 4.17
N LYS A 80 -1.82 -13.54 4.02
CA LYS A 80 -0.84 -14.35 4.74
C LYS A 80 -0.39 -13.59 5.99
N ARG A 81 -0.35 -14.28 7.13
CA ARG A 81 0.16 -13.71 8.38
C ARG A 81 1.65 -13.35 8.22
N PRO A 82 2.08 -12.14 8.61
CA PRO A 82 3.49 -11.75 8.56
C PRO A 82 4.39 -12.66 9.40
N SER A 83 5.63 -12.89 8.96
CA SER A 83 6.60 -13.71 9.72
C SER A 83 6.91 -13.08 11.06
N GLU A 84 7.16 -13.90 12.10
CA GLU A 84 7.52 -13.42 13.44
C GLU A 84 8.84 -12.62 13.47
N THR A 85 9.71 -12.86 12.50
CA THR A 85 11.00 -12.16 12.35
C THR A 85 10.87 -10.73 11.81
N SER A 86 9.71 -10.33 11.29
CA SER A 86 9.49 -8.95 10.83
C SER A 86 9.26 -8.03 12.03
N SER A 87 10.22 -7.14 12.30
CA SER A 87 10.21 -6.25 13.46
C SER A 87 9.10 -5.19 13.42
N ALA A 88 8.56 -4.88 12.24
CA ALA A 88 7.56 -3.84 12.02
C ALA A 88 6.11 -4.34 11.90
N ALA A 89 5.85 -5.63 12.16
CA ALA A 89 4.58 -6.28 11.84
C ALA A 89 3.88 -6.95 13.05
N LYS A 90 4.19 -6.56 14.28
CA LYS A 90 3.53 -7.08 15.48
C LYS A 90 2.05 -6.73 15.48
N THR A 91 1.72 -5.46 15.21
CA THR A 91 0.32 -4.99 15.11
C THR A 91 -0.42 -5.67 13.95
N ALA A 92 0.27 -5.86 12.83
CA ALA A 92 -0.25 -6.53 11.64
C ALA A 92 -0.58 -8.03 11.85
N ARG A 93 0.01 -8.69 12.85
CA ARG A 93 -0.32 -10.09 13.18
C ARG A 93 -1.59 -10.24 14.02
N VAL A 94 -1.99 -9.20 14.75
CA VAL A 94 -3.16 -9.23 15.64
C VAL A 94 -4.44 -9.75 14.96
N PRO A 95 -4.86 -9.25 13.78
CA PRO A 95 -6.11 -9.70 13.15
C PRO A 95 -6.08 -11.17 12.69
N PHE A 96 -4.90 -11.80 12.61
CA PHE A 96 -4.78 -13.20 12.24
C PHE A 96 -4.94 -14.16 13.44
N GLY A 97 -4.79 -13.66 14.67
CA GLY A 97 -4.73 -14.51 15.86
C GLY A 97 -3.64 -15.58 15.72
N THR A 98 -4.04 -16.86 15.82
CA THR A 98 -3.15 -18.02 15.67
C THR A 98 -3.06 -18.55 14.23
N TYR A 99 -3.87 -18.04 13.30
CA TYR A 99 -3.96 -18.59 11.95
C TYR A 99 -2.83 -18.11 11.04
N ALA A 100 -2.33 -18.99 10.18
CA ALA A 100 -1.31 -18.63 9.18
C ALA A 100 -1.87 -17.73 8.05
N ARG A 101 -3.19 -17.75 7.84
CA ARG A 101 -3.92 -16.94 6.87
C ARG A 101 -5.27 -16.53 7.45
N ALA A 102 -5.76 -15.35 7.07
CA ALA A 102 -7.07 -14.86 7.46
C ALA A 102 -7.71 -14.10 6.30
N ARG A 103 -9.05 -14.10 6.25
CA ARG A 103 -9.82 -13.21 5.39
C ARG A 103 -9.98 -11.87 6.11
N LEU A 104 -9.45 -10.82 5.51
CA LEU A 104 -9.40 -9.50 6.12
C LEU A 104 -9.97 -8.47 5.15
N GLU A 105 -10.73 -7.52 5.68
CA GLU A 105 -11.21 -6.37 4.92
C GLU A 105 -10.07 -5.36 4.76
N ILE A 106 -9.69 -5.12 3.51
CA ILE A 106 -8.68 -4.13 3.15
C ILE A 106 -9.33 -2.99 2.36
N PRO A 107 -8.71 -1.81 2.31
CA PRO A 107 -9.18 -0.77 1.41
C PRO A 107 -9.19 -1.25 -0.04
N GLU A 108 -10.26 -0.90 -0.76
CA GLU A 108 -10.45 -1.31 -2.15
C GLU A 108 -9.35 -0.74 -3.05
N TYR A 109 -8.94 0.51 -2.80
CA TYR A 109 -7.83 1.13 -3.52
C TYR A 109 -6.52 0.33 -3.36
N GLU A 110 -6.20 -0.17 -2.16
CA GLU A 110 -5.02 -1.01 -1.94
C GLU A 110 -5.09 -2.32 -2.74
N HIS A 111 -6.29 -2.90 -2.85
CA HIS A 111 -6.46 -4.07 -3.69
C HIS A 111 -6.13 -3.76 -5.15
N PHE A 112 -6.63 -2.63 -5.68
CA PHE A 112 -6.30 -2.18 -7.03
C PHE A 112 -4.82 -1.89 -7.20
N TYR A 113 -4.18 -1.23 -6.23
CA TYR A 113 -2.73 -1.02 -6.21
C TYR A 113 -1.94 -2.31 -6.40
N SER A 114 -2.23 -3.29 -5.55
CA SER A 114 -1.48 -4.55 -5.54
C SER A 114 -1.64 -5.30 -6.87
N MET A 115 -2.80 -5.18 -7.51
CA MET A 115 -3.05 -5.75 -8.82
C MET A 115 -2.26 -5.01 -9.91
N GLU A 116 -2.30 -3.68 -9.93
CA GLU A 116 -1.61 -2.84 -10.92
C GLU A 116 -0.08 -2.95 -10.79
N MET A 117 0.47 -2.84 -9.57
CA MET A 117 1.91 -3.03 -9.34
C MET A 117 2.36 -4.44 -9.68
N GLY A 118 1.54 -5.45 -9.41
CA GLY A 118 1.82 -6.81 -9.84
C GLY A 118 1.88 -6.95 -11.37
N VAL A 119 1.14 -6.12 -12.13
CA VAL A 119 1.29 -6.06 -13.60
C VAL A 119 2.58 -5.34 -13.98
N ILE A 120 2.90 -4.21 -13.33
CA ILE A 120 4.11 -3.42 -13.61
C ILE A 120 5.38 -4.24 -13.35
N ASP A 121 5.49 -4.90 -12.20
CA ASP A 121 6.65 -5.73 -11.83
C ASP A 121 6.83 -6.92 -12.77
N ARG A 122 5.73 -7.58 -13.17
CA ARG A 122 5.79 -8.63 -14.20
C ARG A 122 6.25 -8.08 -15.55
N GLY A 123 5.81 -6.88 -15.93
CA GLY A 123 6.28 -6.20 -17.13
C GLY A 123 7.79 -5.91 -17.08
N ASP A 124 8.29 -5.49 -15.92
CA ASP A 124 9.71 -5.20 -15.73
C ASP A 124 10.57 -6.46 -15.77
N GLN A 125 10.12 -7.54 -15.11
CA GLN A 125 10.77 -8.86 -15.20
C GLN A 125 10.85 -9.38 -16.63
N LEU A 126 9.81 -9.15 -17.45
CA LEU A 126 9.83 -9.52 -18.86
C LEU A 126 10.83 -8.69 -19.68
N LYS A 127 10.99 -7.40 -19.39
CA LYS A 127 12.02 -6.55 -20.03
C LYS A 127 13.44 -6.99 -19.67
N VAL A 128 13.66 -7.35 -18.40
CA VAL A 128 14.96 -7.89 -17.94
C VAL A 128 15.26 -9.21 -18.64
N ALA A 129 14.27 -10.10 -18.75
CA ALA A 129 14.42 -11.37 -19.46
C ALA A 129 14.71 -11.17 -20.96
N ASP A 130 13.99 -10.29 -21.65
CA ASP A 130 14.23 -9.98 -23.07
C ASP A 130 15.62 -9.38 -23.30
N SER A 131 16.05 -8.48 -22.41
CA SER A 131 17.38 -7.85 -22.48
C SER A 131 18.51 -8.85 -22.27
N PHE A 132 18.31 -9.83 -21.37
CA PHE A 132 19.28 -10.90 -21.11
C PHE A 132 19.36 -11.89 -22.29
N MET A 133 18.23 -12.21 -22.93
CA MET A 133 18.20 -13.09 -24.10
C MET A 133 18.88 -12.45 -25.32
N ARG A 134 18.68 -11.15 -25.56
CA ARG A 134 19.38 -10.44 -26.64
C ARG A 134 20.91 -10.40 -26.45
N LEU A 135 21.38 -10.28 -25.21
CA LEU A 135 22.81 -10.36 -24.92
C LEU A 135 23.39 -11.75 -25.23
N LEU A 136 22.64 -12.82 -24.98
CA LEU A 136 23.09 -14.18 -25.31
C LEU A 136 23.18 -14.44 -26.82
N GLU A 137 22.28 -13.84 -27.61
CA GLU A 137 22.33 -13.91 -29.08
C GLU A 137 23.50 -13.11 -29.70
N GLU A 138 24.10 -12.16 -28.96
CA GLU A 138 25.28 -11.40 -29.40
C GLU A 138 26.62 -12.10 -29.08
N PHE A 139 26.60 -13.21 -28.32
CA PHE A 139 27.79 -14.00 -27.94
C PHE A 139 27.88 -15.39 -28.60
N ASP A 140 26.99 -15.71 -29.55
CA ASP A 140 27.09 -16.85 -30.49
C ASP A 140 27.57 -16.37 -31.88
#